data_AF-A0A7W1LQJ8-F1
#
_entry.id   AF-A0A7W1LQJ8-F1
#
_cell.length_a   1.000
_cell.length_b   1.000
_cell.length_c   1.000
_cell.angle_alpha   90.00
_cell.angle_beta   90.00
_cell.angle_gamma   90.00
#
_symmetry.space_group_name_H-M   'P 1'
#
loop_
_entity.id
_entity.type
_entity.pdbx_description
1 polymer ?
#
loop_
_entity_poly.entity_id
_entity_poly.type
_entity_poly.pdbx_seq_one_letter_code
_entity_poly.pdbx_strand_id
1 'polypeptide(L)' 'MTYNSTGLVVHDADAHIMETPNWLRDHADPAIRDRLEPLRYPSGNELRQTGDPSEQLADLDTAFDRLAQRHAADEYR' A
#
# COMPACT_ATOMS: atom_id res chain seq x y z
N MET A 1 -6.00 -17.69 5.97
CA MET A 1 -5.41 -18.18 4.71
C MET A 1 -3.91 -18.12 4.91
N THR A 2 -3.34 -19.16 5.50
CA THR A 2 -1.93 -19.14 5.93
C THR A 2 -1.08 -19.64 4.79
N TYR A 3 -0.14 -18.82 4.35
CA TYR A 3 0.90 -19.17 3.40
C TYR A 3 1.53 -20.52 3.80
N ASN A 4 1.43 -21.51 2.90
CA ASN A 4 2.09 -22.82 2.95
C ASN A 4 1.89 -23.68 4.21
N SER A 5 1.00 -24.68 4.13
CA SER A 5 0.70 -25.65 5.21
C SER A 5 1.61 -26.90 5.24
N THR A 6 2.66 -26.96 4.41
CA THR A 6 3.48 -28.17 4.25
C THR A 6 4.62 -28.29 5.28
N GLY A 7 4.93 -27.21 6.01
CA GLY A 7 6.10 -27.14 6.91
C GLY A 7 7.45 -27.07 6.19
N LEU A 8 7.45 -27.03 4.86
CA LEU A 8 8.65 -26.89 4.03
C LEU A 8 8.92 -25.43 3.70
N VAL A 9 10.16 -25.10 3.36
CA VAL A 9 10.48 -23.79 2.76
C VAL A 9 9.99 -23.80 1.31
N VAL A 10 9.12 -22.86 0.96
CA VAL A 10 8.62 -22.67 -0.41
C VAL A 10 9.14 -21.34 -0.93
N HIS A 11 9.76 -21.36 -2.10
CA HIS A 11 10.18 -20.17 -2.83
C HIS A 11 9.07 -19.80 -3.81
N ASP A 12 8.44 -18.64 -3.58
CA ASP A 12 7.48 -18.10 -4.52
C ASP A 12 8.21 -17.30 -5.60
N ALA A 13 8.00 -17.69 -6.86
CA ALA A 13 8.63 -17.04 -8.01
C ALA A 13 7.88 -15.76 -8.44
N ASP A 14 6.71 -15.49 -7.86
CA ASP A 14 5.82 -14.40 -8.30
C ASP A 14 5.22 -13.61 -7.12
N ALA A 15 6.11 -13.12 -6.24
CA ALA A 15 5.74 -12.22 -5.16
C ALA A 15 5.62 -10.78 -5.65
N HIS A 16 4.59 -10.09 -5.18
CA HIS A 16 4.34 -8.68 -5.49
C HIS A 16 4.43 -7.83 -4.21
N ILE A 17 4.91 -6.60 -4.37
CA ILE A 17 4.80 -5.55 -3.35
C ILE A 17 3.86 -4.47 -3.89
N MET A 18 3.26 -3.70 -2.99
CA MET A 18 2.47 -2.53 -3.35
C MET A 18 3.28 -1.28 -3.03
N GLU A 19 3.52 -0.44 -4.03
CA GLU A 19 4.18 0.84 -3.83
C GLU A 19 3.26 1.85 -3.13
N THR A 20 3.86 2.86 -2.50
CA THR A 20 3.09 3.99 -1.98
C THR A 20 2.51 4.81 -3.13
N PRO A 21 1.34 5.47 -2.94
CA PRO A 21 0.63 6.19 -4.00
C PRO A 21 1.45 7.20 -4.80
N ASN A 22 2.47 7.81 -4.17
CA ASN A 22 3.31 8.85 -4.78
C ASN A 22 4.64 8.32 -5.34
N TRP A 23 4.97 7.03 -5.15
CA TRP A 23 6.31 6.50 -5.43
C TRP A 23 6.79 6.81 -6.85
N LEU A 24 5.93 6.60 -7.86
CA LEU A 24 6.24 6.87 -9.26
C LEU A 24 6.50 8.37 -9.51
N ARG A 25 5.71 9.26 -8.90
CA ARG A 25 5.86 10.70 -9.06
C ARG A 25 7.16 11.20 -8.42
N ASP A 26 7.46 10.74 -7.21
CA ASP A 26 8.61 11.20 -6.43
C ASP A 26 9.95 10.82 -7.09
N HIS A 27 9.97 9.69 -7.81
CA HIS A 27 11.16 9.18 -8.48
C HIS A 27 11.17 9.41 -9.99
N ALA A 28 10.14 10.05 -10.55
CA ALA A 28 10.12 10.42 -11.96
C ALA A 28 11.14 11.52 -12.28
N ASP A 29 11.59 11.53 -13.54
CA ASP A 29 12.36 12.63 -14.11
C ASP A 29 11.62 13.96 -13.87
N PRO A 30 12.30 14.99 -13.33
CA PRO A 30 11.69 16.28 -13.04
C PRO A 30 10.91 16.89 -14.21
N ALA A 31 11.35 16.66 -15.46
CA ALA A 31 10.71 17.20 -16.66
C ALA A 31 9.33 16.60 -16.95
N ILE A 32 9.00 15.44 -16.39
CA ILE A 32 7.71 14.76 -16.58
C ILE A 32 6.88 14.64 -15.31
N ARG A 33 7.47 14.87 -14.13
CA ARG A 33 6.82 14.68 -12.82
C ARG A 33 5.46 15.35 -12.72
N ASP A 34 5.34 16.59 -13.15
CA ASP A 34 4.09 17.36 -13.05
C ASP A 34 3.03 16.94 -14.07
N ARG A 35 3.39 16.11 -15.05
CA ARG A 35 2.46 15.50 -16.01
C ARG A 35 1.90 14.17 -15.52
N LEU A 36 2.47 13.59 -14.46
CA LEU A 36 2.00 12.35 -13.87
C LEU A 36 0.85 12.66 -12.90
N GLU A 37 -0.34 12.17 -13.24
CA GLU A 37 -1.46 12.21 -12.31
C GLU A 37 -1.20 11.25 -11.14
N PRO A 38 -1.50 11.65 -9.89
CA PRO A 38 -1.48 10.73 -8.76
C PRO A 38 -2.37 9.52 -9.02
N LEU A 39 -1.88 8.33 -8.70
CA LEU A 39 -2.68 7.11 -8.82
C LEU A 39 -3.93 7.22 -7.94
N ARG A 40 -5.11 7.13 -8.56
CA ARG A 40 -6.38 7.06 -7.85
C ARG A 40 -6.73 5.59 -7.68
N TYR A 41 -7.01 5.15 -6.46
CA TYR A 41 -7.40 3.77 -6.14
C TYR A 41 -8.92 3.67 -5.86
N PRO A 42 -9.80 3.73 -6.89
CA PRO A 42 -11.25 3.71 -6.69
C PRO A 42 -11.77 2.34 -6.23
N SER A 43 -11.02 1.26 -6.41
CA SER A 43 -11.35 -0.07 -5.88
C SER A 43 -10.09 -0.92 -5.83
N GLY A 44 -9.62 -1.22 -4.61
CA GLY A 44 -8.46 -2.07 -4.39
C GLY A 44 -7.28 -1.31 -3.79
N ASN A 45 -7.38 -0.97 -2.52
CA ASN A 45 -6.20 -0.72 -1.68
C ASN A 45 -6.62 -0.91 -0.22
N GLU A 46 -5.68 -1.31 0.65
CA GLU A 46 -5.92 -1.44 2.10
C GLU A 46 -6.48 -0.15 2.71
N LEU A 47 -6.24 1.00 2.08
CA LEU A 47 -6.86 2.29 2.41
C LEU A 47 -8.40 2.19 2.52
N ARG A 48 -9.09 1.58 1.55
CA ARG A 48 -10.55 1.34 1.63
C ARG A 48 -10.94 0.37 2.74
N GLN A 49 -10.05 -0.56 3.08
CA GLN A 49 -10.28 -1.51 4.17
C GLN A 49 -10.01 -0.88 5.54
N THR A 50 -9.39 0.30 5.58
CA THR A 50 -8.94 0.94 6.81
C THR A 50 -9.57 2.30 7.12
N GLY A 51 -10.35 2.90 6.21
CA GLY A 51 -11.09 4.15 6.43
C GLY A 51 -11.75 4.72 5.15
N ASP A 52 -12.24 5.96 5.23
CA ASP A 52 -12.80 6.67 4.08
C ASP A 52 -11.68 7.15 3.12
N PRO A 53 -11.74 6.79 1.82
CA PRO A 53 -10.69 7.15 0.87
C PRO A 53 -10.51 8.65 0.68
N SER A 54 -11.57 9.46 0.80
CA SER A 54 -11.47 10.91 0.62
C SER A 54 -10.74 11.57 1.78
N GLU A 55 -10.92 11.07 2.99
CA GLU A 55 -10.19 11.52 4.18
C GLU A 55 -8.72 11.09 4.14
N GLN A 56 -8.42 9.87 3.67
CA GLN A 56 -7.06 9.35 3.60
C GLN A 56 -6.23 10.02 2.49
N LEU A 57 -6.86 10.38 1.38
CA LEU A 57 -6.18 11.10 0.30
C LEU A 57 -5.82 12.54 0.68
N ALA A 58 -6.44 13.10 1.72
CA ALA A 58 -6.14 14.46 2.19
C ALA A 58 -4.79 14.53 2.94
N ASP A 59 -4.37 13.43 3.57
CA ASP A 59 -3.09 13.31 4.28
C ASP A 59 -2.64 11.84 4.25
N LEU A 60 -1.80 11.54 3.24
CA LEU A 60 -1.33 10.19 2.97
C LEU A 60 -0.38 9.68 4.06
N ASP A 61 0.49 10.54 4.60
CA ASP A 61 1.47 10.13 5.60
C ASP A 61 0.76 9.67 6.88
N THR A 62 -0.21 10.47 7.37
CA THR A 62 -1.04 10.10 8.52
C THR A 62 -1.86 8.83 8.25
N ALA A 63 -2.34 8.63 7.02
CA ALA A 63 -3.09 7.43 6.66
C ALA A 63 -2.21 6.17 6.72
N PHE A 64 -0.98 6.23 6.20
CA PHE A 64 -0.04 5.11 6.23
C PHE A 64 0.47 4.80 7.63
N ASP A 65 0.70 5.80 8.48
CA ASP A 65 1.09 5.57 9.89
C ASP A 65 0.01 4.80 10.66
N ARG A 66 -1.27 5.13 10.45
CA ARG A 66 -2.39 4.40 11.06
C ARG A 66 -2.49 2.96 10.56
N LEU A 67 -2.25 2.74 9.26
CA LEU A 67 -2.19 1.41 8.66
C LEU A 67 -1.06 0.59 9.30
N ALA A 68 0.14 1.14 9.37
CA ALA A 68 1.29 0.48 9.99
C ALA A 68 1.02 0.10 11.45
N GLN A 69 0.43 1.00 12.25
CA GLN A 69 0.05 0.74 13.63
C GLN A 69 -0.98 -0.38 13.75
N ARG A 70 -2.01 -0.40 12.90
CA ARG A 70 -3.04 -1.44 12.89
C ARG A 70 -2.46 -2.82 12.58
N HIS A 71 -1.56 -2.92 11.60
CA HIS A 71 -0.94 -4.19 11.23
C HIS A 71 0.09 -4.67 12.26
N ALA A 72 0.60 -3.77 13.10
CA ALA A 72 1.49 -4.12 14.21
C ALA A 72 0.75 -4.59 15.48
N ALA A 73 -0.56 -4.35 15.59
CA ALA A 73 -1.38 -4.71 16.74
C ALA A 73 -1.55 -6.23 16.87
N ASP A 74 -1.63 -6.71 18.12
CA ASP A 74 -1.73 -8.14 18.41
C ASP A 74 -3.04 -8.77 17.91
N GLU A 75 -4.10 -7.97 17.74
CA GLU A 75 -5.37 -8.43 17.19
C GLU A 75 -5.30 -8.74 15.69
N TYR A 76 -4.24 -8.27 14.99
CA TYR A 76 -4.05 -8.46 13.56
C TYR A 76 -3.04 -9.59 13.23
N ARG A 77 -2.29 -10.10 14.21
CA ARG A 77 -1.34 -11.22 14.05
C ARG A 77 -2.02 -12.59 14.13
#